data_AF-A0A800A6L9-F1
#
_entry.id   AF-A0A800A6L9-F1
#
_cell.length_a   1.000
_cell.length_b   1.000
_cell.length_c   1.000
_cell.angle_alpha   90.00
_cell.angle_beta   90.00
_cell.angle_gamma   90.00
#
_symmetry.space_group_name_H-M   'P 1'
#
loop_
_entity.id
_entity.type
_entity.pdbx_description
1 polymer ?
#
loop_
_entity_poly.entity_id
_entity_poly.type
_entity_poly.pdbx_seq_one_letter_code
_entity_poly.pdbx_strand_id
1 'polypeptide(L)'
;MKAAPFDFVRATALSDVFAAFERHGDDARIVAGGQSLMPMMNMRLAAPRVLVDINHIAELNGVSETDGTLRIGALTRHQELGVNALVAEHAPLLTMASTH
;
A
#
# COMPACT_ATOMS: atom_id res chain seq x y z
N MET A 1 -13.13 20.10 -2.91
CA MET A 1 -13.27 19.39 -4.20
C MET A 1 -13.33 17.89 -3.91
N LYS A 2 -14.12 17.11 -4.66
CA LYS A 2 -14.32 15.66 -4.43
C LYS A 2 -13.86 14.87 -5.65
N ALA A 3 -13.32 13.68 -5.42
CA ALA A 3 -12.96 12.72 -6.46
C ALA A 3 -14.08 12.46 -7.49
N ALA A 4 -13.70 12.07 -8.70
CA ALA A 4 -14.63 11.53 -9.69
C ALA A 4 -15.27 10.23 -9.16
N PRO A 5 -16.45 9.82 -9.65
CA PRO A 5 -16.94 8.47 -9.42
C PRO A 5 -15.93 7.43 -9.91
N PHE A 6 -15.77 6.36 -9.14
CA PHE A 6 -14.92 5.22 -9.45
C PHE A 6 -15.58 3.95 -8.89
N ASP A 7 -15.29 2.81 -9.52
CA ASP A 7 -15.59 1.50 -8.97
C ASP A 7 -14.53 1.10 -7.95
N PHE A 8 -14.91 0.24 -7.01
CA PHE A 8 -14.06 -0.14 -5.90
C PHE A 8 -13.96 -1.66 -5.78
N VAL A 9 -12.75 -2.18 -5.87
CA VAL A 9 -12.42 -3.59 -5.65
C VAL A 9 -11.72 -3.72 -4.31
N ARG A 10 -12.32 -4.47 -3.39
CA ARG A 10 -11.66 -4.87 -2.14
C ARG A 10 -10.92 -6.19 -2.38
N ALA A 11 -9.61 -6.13 -2.57
CA ALA A 11 -8.78 -7.32 -2.77
C ALA A 11 -8.43 -7.97 -1.42
N THR A 12 -8.56 -9.29 -1.35
CA THR A 12 -8.21 -10.11 -0.18
C THR A 12 -7.01 -11.04 -0.43
N ALA A 13 -6.66 -11.24 -1.70
CA ALA A 13 -5.45 -11.93 -2.13
C ALA A 13 -4.80 -11.20 -3.32
N LEU A 14 -3.52 -11.47 -3.58
CA LEU A 14 -2.82 -10.93 -4.76
C LEU A 14 -3.50 -11.32 -6.08
N SER A 15 -4.14 -12.49 -6.15
CA SER A 15 -4.92 -12.92 -7.32
C SER A 15 -6.06 -11.95 -7.65
N ASP A 16 -6.70 -11.34 -6.65
CA ASP A 16 -7.77 -10.37 -6.88
C ASP A 16 -7.22 -9.09 -7.55
N VAL A 17 -6.01 -8.70 -7.16
CA VAL A 17 -5.30 -7.56 -7.75
C VAL A 17 -4.94 -7.86 -9.20
N PHE A 18 -4.33 -9.02 -9.47
CA PHE A 18 -3.99 -9.41 -10.84
C PHE A 18 -5.22 -9.51 -11.73
N ALA A 19 -6.31 -10.14 -11.26
CA ALA A 19 -7.56 -10.22 -11.99
C ALA A 19 -8.18 -8.83 -12.27
N ALA A 20 -8.07 -7.88 -11.33
CA ALA A 20 -8.52 -6.51 -11.56
C ALA A 20 -7.69 -5.80 -12.64
N PHE A 21 -6.37 -5.97 -12.64
CA PHE A 21 -5.49 -5.38 -13.66
C PHE A 21 -5.63 -6.04 -15.03
N GLU A 22 -5.85 -7.37 -15.09
CA GLU A 22 -6.18 -8.06 -16.34
C GLU A 22 -7.49 -7.55 -16.94
N ARG A 23 -8.49 -7.29 -16.10
CA ARG A 23 -9.81 -6.82 -16.56
C ARG A 23 -9.83 -5.34 -16.94
N HIS A 24 -9.16 -4.49 -16.17
CA HIS A 24 -9.31 -3.04 -16.26
C HIS A 24 -8.08 -2.31 -16.80
N GLY A 25 -6.92 -2.97 -16.89
CA GLY A 25 -5.69 -2.38 -17.41
C GLY A 25 -5.33 -1.05 -16.73
N ASP A 26 -5.02 -0.05 -17.55
CA ASP A 26 -4.59 1.28 -17.09
C ASP A 26 -5.68 2.09 -16.36
N ASP A 27 -6.95 1.68 -16.46
CA ASP A 27 -8.05 2.30 -15.73
C ASP A 27 -8.07 1.94 -14.24
N ALA A 28 -7.33 0.90 -13.84
CA ALA A 28 -7.18 0.47 -12.46
C ALA A 28 -5.96 1.11 -11.77
N ARG A 29 -6.14 1.50 -10.52
CA ARG A 29 -5.05 1.94 -9.63
C ARG A 29 -5.17 1.31 -8.26
N ILE A 30 -4.03 0.86 -7.74
CA ILE A 30 -3.91 0.34 -6.38
C ILE A 30 -4.05 1.50 -5.38
N VAL A 31 -4.81 1.28 -4.31
CA VAL A 31 -4.85 2.15 -3.14
C VAL A 31 -4.40 1.38 -1.90
N ALA A 32 -3.34 1.89 -1.26
CA ALA A 32 -2.82 1.43 0.03
C ALA A 32 -3.34 2.35 1.15
N GLY A 33 -2.46 3.07 1.86
CA GLY A 33 -2.84 4.03 2.91
C GLY A 33 -3.54 5.32 2.41
N GLY A 34 -3.66 5.51 1.09
CA GLY A 34 -4.41 6.60 0.47
C GLY A 34 -3.81 8.01 0.63
N GLN A 35 -2.67 8.17 1.30
CA GLN A 35 -2.10 9.49 1.65
C GLN A 35 -1.58 10.31 0.46
N SER A 36 -1.35 9.69 -0.70
CA SER A 36 -0.98 10.39 -1.93
C SER A 36 -2.11 10.36 -2.97
N LEU A 37 -2.64 9.18 -3.26
CA LEU A 37 -3.64 9.01 -4.31
C LEU A 37 -4.97 9.70 -4.02
N MET A 38 -5.47 9.63 -2.77
CA MET A 38 -6.78 10.24 -2.44
C MET A 38 -6.75 11.77 -2.54
N PRO A 39 -5.71 12.48 -2.03
CA PRO A 39 -5.54 13.90 -2.32
C PRO A 39 -5.48 14.23 -3.82
N MET A 40 -4.69 13.48 -4.60
CA MET A 40 -4.60 13.68 -6.06
C MET A 40 -5.96 13.52 -6.74
N MET A 41 -6.76 12.53 -6.34
CA MET A 41 -8.12 12.33 -6.87
C MET A 41 -9.07 13.45 -6.47
N ASN A 42 -9.00 13.92 -5.22
CA ASN A 42 -9.81 15.04 -4.74
C ASN A 42 -9.49 16.35 -5.49
N MET A 43 -8.24 16.53 -5.90
CA MET A 43 -7.76 17.66 -6.71
C MET A 43 -7.90 17.43 -8.24
N ARG A 44 -8.45 16.28 -8.67
CA ARG A 44 -8.59 15.88 -10.08
C ARG A 44 -7.27 15.79 -10.86
N LEU A 45 -6.16 15.59 -10.17
CA LEU A 45 -4.85 15.31 -10.77
C LEU A 45 -4.71 13.84 -11.21
N ALA A 46 -5.52 12.96 -10.61
CA ALA A 46 -5.69 11.57 -11.02
C ALA A 46 -7.18 11.21 -11.05
N ALA A 47 -7.59 10.40 -12.03
CA ALA A 47 -8.98 9.97 -12.18
C ALA A 47 -9.08 8.51 -12.66
N PRO A 48 -8.57 7.54 -11.87
CA PRO A 48 -8.76 6.12 -12.20
C PRO A 48 -10.25 5.78 -12.18
N ARG A 49 -10.67 4.87 -13.05
CA ARG A 49 -12.06 4.38 -13.06
C ARG A 49 -12.28 3.29 -12.02
N VAL A 50 -11.22 2.55 -11.66
CA VAL A 50 -11.27 1.48 -10.66
C VAL A 50 -10.18 1.70 -9.62
N LEU A 51 -10.56 1.70 -8.35
CA LEU A 51 -9.62 1.61 -7.24
C LEU A 51 -9.57 0.18 -6.71
N VAL A 52 -8.36 -0.35 -6.60
CA VAL A 52 -8.09 -1.68 -6.04
C VAL A 52 -7.47 -1.50 -4.66
N ASP A 53 -8.29 -1.68 -3.62
CA ASP A 53 -7.85 -1.61 -2.24
C ASP A 53 -7.17 -2.91 -1.82
N ILE A 54 -5.89 -2.79 -1.44
CA ILE A 54 -5.06 -3.92 -1.04
C ILE A 54 -4.96 -4.08 0.49
N ASN A 55 -5.58 -3.21 1.29
CA ASN A 55 -5.45 -3.20 2.76
C ASN A 55 -5.88 -4.51 3.45
N HIS A 56 -6.58 -5.40 2.73
CA HIS A 56 -7.07 -6.68 3.25
C HIS A 56 -6.22 -7.89 2.84
N ILE A 57 -5.09 -7.69 2.17
CA ILE A 57 -4.15 -8.75 1.80
C ILE A 57 -3.16 -8.94 2.96
N ALA A 58 -3.39 -9.95 3.79
CA ALA A 58 -2.62 -10.19 5.02
C ALA A 58 -1.11 -10.35 4.75
N GLU A 59 -0.75 -11.05 3.68
CA GLU A 59 0.65 -11.30 3.30
C GLU A 59 1.44 -10.03 2.96
N LEU A 60 0.79 -8.89 2.67
CA LEU A 60 1.46 -7.62 2.42
C LEU A 60 1.76 -6.82 3.70
N ASN A 61 1.41 -7.32 4.89
CA ASN A 61 1.62 -6.63 6.16
C ASN A 61 2.83 -7.18 6.93
N GLY A 62 3.34 -6.34 7.84
CA GLY A 62 4.25 -6.74 8.90
C GLY A 62 5.72 -6.73 8.50
N VAL A 63 6.55 -7.10 9.48
CA VAL A 63 7.99 -7.21 9.34
C VAL A 63 8.41 -8.58 9.87
N SER A 64 9.28 -9.25 9.12
CA SER A 64 9.83 -10.56 9.48
C SER A 64 11.28 -10.67 9.05
N GLU A 65 12.06 -11.51 9.70
CA GLU A 65 13.38 -11.92 9.23
C GLU A 65 13.30 -13.37 8.75
N THR A 66 13.96 -13.68 7.64
CA THR A 66 14.10 -15.06 7.14
C THR A 66 15.48 -15.20 6.52
N ASP A 67 16.27 -16.15 6.99
CA ASP A 67 17.61 -16.45 6.50
C ASP A 67 18.53 -15.20 6.40
N GLY A 68 18.49 -14.34 7.43
CA GLY A 68 19.27 -13.10 7.48
C GLY A 68 18.73 -11.97 6.60
N THR A 69 17.57 -12.15 5.98
CA THR A 69 16.91 -11.15 5.15
C THR A 69 15.74 -10.54 5.88
N LEU A 70 15.77 -9.21 6.07
CA LEU A 70 14.65 -8.44 6.56
C LEU A 70 13.60 -8.28 5.46
N ARG A 71 12.40 -8.79 5.69
CA ARG A 71 11.22 -8.62 4.84
C ARG A 71 10.28 -7.60 5.49
N ILE A 72 9.94 -6.56 4.74
CA ILE A 72 8.97 -5.53 5.13
C ILE A 72 7.80 -5.60 4.14
N GLY A 73 6.60 -5.87 4.63
CA GLY A 73 5.39 -5.87 3.84
C GLY A 73 5.06 -4.47 3.29
N ALA A 74 4.54 -4.40 2.07
CA ALA A 74 4.19 -3.13 1.41
C ALA A 74 3.10 -2.32 2.14
N LEU A 75 2.33 -2.95 3.02
CA LEU A 75 1.30 -2.34 3.85
C LEU A 75 1.74 -2.06 5.29
N THR A 76 3.00 -2.34 5.64
CA THR A 76 3.56 -1.94 6.93
C THR A 76 3.47 -0.43 7.08
N ARG A 77 2.75 0.02 8.10
CA ARG A 77 2.50 1.45 8.33
C ARG A 77 3.81 2.13 8.74
N HIS A 78 4.01 3.38 8.30
CA HIS A 78 5.18 4.17 8.71
C HIS A 78 5.39 4.20 10.23
N GLN A 79 4.31 4.32 11.01
CA GLN A 79 4.38 4.31 12.47
C GLN A 79 4.86 2.95 13.03
N GLU A 80 4.40 1.84 12.45
CA GLU A 80 4.84 0.50 12.85
C GLU A 80 6.31 0.29 12.50
N LEU A 81 6.70 0.69 11.27
CA LEU A 81 8.09 0.64 10.80
C LEU A 81 9.03 1.40 11.74
N GLY A 82 8.63 2.59 12.17
CA GLY A 82 9.41 3.47 13.04
C GLY A 82 9.62 2.98 14.48
N VAL A 83 8.89 1.95 14.92
CA VAL A 83 9.03 1.37 16.27
C VAL A 83 9.33 -0.13 16.26
N ASN A 84 9.53 -0.73 15.08
CA ASN A 84 9.73 -2.16 14.95
C ASN A 84 11.17 -2.55 15.33
N ALA A 85 11.31 -3.52 16.24
CA ALA A 85 12.61 -3.96 16.76
C ALA A 85 13.52 -4.58 15.67
N LEU A 86 12.97 -5.40 14.77
CA LEU A 86 13.74 -5.99 13.67
C LEU A 86 14.24 -4.92 12.69
N VAL A 87 13.44 -3.89 12.44
CA VAL A 87 13.86 -2.75 11.60
C VAL A 87 14.96 -1.96 12.29
N ALA A 88 14.83 -1.69 13.60
CA ALA A 88 15.86 -0.98 14.35
C ALA A 88 17.19 -1.74 14.42
N GLU A 89 17.13 -3.07 14.48
CA GLU A 89 18.31 -3.95 14.51
C GLU A 89 18.99 -4.06 13.14
N HIS A 90 18.23 -4.42 12.10
CA HIS A 90 18.80 -4.77 10.80
C HIS A 90 18.86 -3.60 9.80
N ALA A 91 18.04 -2.56 10.00
CA ALA A 91 17.93 -1.40 9.11
C ALA A 91 17.68 -0.08 9.88
N PRO A 92 18.55 0.31 10.83
CA PRO A 92 18.31 1.45 11.74
C PRO A 92 18.03 2.78 11.04
N LEU A 93 18.56 2.98 9.82
CA LEU A 93 18.28 4.19 9.03
C LEU A 93 16.78 4.34 8.70
N LEU A 94 16.05 3.25 8.50
CA LEU A 94 14.60 3.30 8.26
C LEU A 94 13.85 3.77 9.51
N THR A 95 14.25 3.30 10.69
CA THR A 95 13.69 3.76 11.97
C THR A 95 13.92 5.25 12.17
N MET A 96 15.15 5.72 11.95
CA MET A 96 15.51 7.14 12.10
C MET A 96 14.72 8.05 11.14
N ALA A 97 14.56 7.62 9.89
CA ALA A 97 13.86 8.39 8.86
C ALA A 97 12.33 8.40 9.04
N SER A 98 11.75 7.46 9.80
CA SER A 98 10.29 7.32 9.97
C SER A 98 9.70 8.19 11.10
N THR A 99 10.49 9.09 11.68
CA THR A 99 10.09 9.96 12.81
C THR A 99 9.35 11.25 12.41
N HIS A 100 9.15 11.47 11.11
CA HIS A 100 8.48 12.64 10.51
C HIS A 100 7.21 12.22 9.75
#